data_AF-A0A067FMM2-F1
#
_entry.id   AF-A0A067FMM2-F1
#
_cell.length_a   1.000
_cell.length_b   1.000
_cell.length_c   1.000
_cell.angle_alpha   90.00
_cell.angle_beta   90.00
_cell.angle_gamma   90.00
#
_symmetry.space_group_name_H-M   'P 1'
#
loop_
_entity.id
_entity.type
_entity.pdbx_description
1 polymer ?
#
loop_
_entity_poly.entity_id
_entity_poly.type
_entity_poly.pdbx_seq_one_letter_code
_entity_poly.pdbx_strand_id
1 'polypeptide(L)'
;MGEVVFRDDGSSAKLGIEAMTLSEYAQMSDEEDSDFSSEQSDSSDYEEDSPHGVGFDESNNLKRGVRNDTVVFAKWENHTRGIASKMMANMGYREGMGLGASGQGILDPVAVKVLPPKQSLDHAVELHQSKEGKDEKQRKKRSRGGRRKREKKFAEAVRAARDEEESRPDVFSLINNQLRVHHETINGSSPKMQQHKGSVKEKKISRRDLVAYDDEIKDLRVRVVKLEEMVNRNKNEKAVFEAAMRKLNETRKALAQAEAAQASASHEVSSREKEKRWLKF
;
A
#
# COMPACT_ATOMS: atom_id res chain seq x y z
N MET A 1 46.90 -8.84 -18.56
CA MET A 1 46.36 -9.20 -17.24
C MET A 1 45.55 -8.00 -16.79
N GLY A 2 44.23 -8.15 -16.66
CA GLY A 2 43.37 -7.11 -16.09
C GLY A 2 43.12 -7.40 -14.61
N GLU A 3 42.99 -6.37 -13.79
CA GLU A 3 42.70 -6.51 -12.36
C GLU A 3 41.31 -5.94 -12.09
N VAL A 4 40.41 -6.77 -11.57
CA VAL A 4 39.05 -6.39 -11.20
C VAL A 4 38.98 -6.23 -9.69
N VAL A 5 38.52 -5.07 -9.22
CA VAL A 5 38.40 -4.74 -7.80
C VAL A 5 36.92 -4.65 -7.43
N PHE A 6 36.50 -5.44 -6.44
CA PHE A 6 35.11 -5.45 -5.97
C PHE A 6 34.87 -4.29 -4.98
N ARG A 7 33.78 -3.54 -5.20
CA ARG A 7 33.52 -2.29 -4.46
C ARG A 7 33.11 -2.48 -3.00
N ASP A 8 32.56 -3.64 -2.67
CA ASP A 8 32.00 -3.89 -1.34
C ASP A 8 33.09 -4.24 -0.32
N ASP A 9 34.06 -5.09 -0.71
CA ASP A 9 35.10 -5.60 0.18
C ASP A 9 36.53 -5.15 -0.18
N GLY A 10 36.72 -4.44 -1.30
CA GLY A 10 38.04 -3.99 -1.78
C GLY A 10 38.97 -5.10 -2.25
N SER A 11 38.53 -6.35 -2.25
CA SER A 11 39.28 -7.50 -2.77
C SER A 11 39.49 -7.36 -4.28
N SER A 12 40.69 -7.70 -4.76
CA SER A 12 41.01 -7.69 -6.19
C SER A 12 41.37 -9.08 -6.72
N ALA A 13 40.98 -9.35 -7.96
CA ALA A 13 41.29 -10.58 -8.67
C ALA A 13 41.94 -10.26 -10.02
N LYS A 14 43.05 -10.94 -10.32
CA LYS A 14 43.79 -10.77 -11.58
C LYS A 14 43.28 -11.77 -12.61
N LEU A 15 42.73 -11.27 -13.71
CA LEU A 15 42.20 -12.08 -14.80
C LEU A 15 43.16 -12.10 -16.00
N GLY A 16 43.26 -13.29 -16.59
CA GLY A 16 43.98 -13.52 -17.85
C GLY A 16 43.32 -12.79 -19.02
N ILE A 17 44.10 -12.54 -20.07
CA ILE A 17 43.68 -11.73 -21.23
C ILE A 17 42.51 -12.40 -21.99
N GLU A 18 42.46 -13.73 -21.96
CA GLU A 18 41.38 -14.55 -22.55
C GLU A 18 40.03 -14.38 -21.86
N ALA A 19 39.99 -13.93 -20.60
CA ALA A 19 38.74 -13.66 -19.88
C ALA A 19 38.21 -12.24 -20.12
N MET A 20 38.98 -11.40 -20.81
CA MET A 20 38.62 -10.01 -21.13
C MET A 20 38.18 -9.81 -22.58
N THR A 21 38.19 -10.86 -23.41
CA THR A 21 37.71 -10.77 -24.79
C THR A 21 36.19 -10.73 -24.81
N LEU A 22 35.65 -9.56 -25.16
CA LEU A 22 34.23 -9.32 -25.42
C LEU A 22 33.71 -10.36 -26.42
N SER A 23 32.63 -11.06 -26.08
CA SER A 23 31.99 -11.99 -27.01
C SER A 23 31.43 -11.20 -28.20
N GLU A 24 31.59 -11.75 -29.40
CA GLU A 24 31.20 -11.20 -30.71
C GLU A 24 29.69 -10.89 -30.85
N TYR A 25 28.86 -11.20 -29.84
CA TYR A 25 27.40 -11.05 -29.86
C TYR A 25 26.82 -9.93 -28.99
N ALA A 26 27.65 -9.06 -28.40
CA ALA A 26 27.15 -7.91 -27.64
C ALA A 26 26.75 -6.76 -28.59
N GLN A 27 25.60 -6.89 -29.25
CA GLN A 27 24.99 -5.82 -30.04
C GLN A 27 24.50 -4.71 -29.13
N MET A 28 25.12 -3.55 -29.30
CA MET A 28 24.77 -2.28 -28.68
C MET A 28 23.49 -1.76 -29.34
N SER A 29 22.46 -1.50 -28.53
CA SER A 29 21.30 -0.71 -28.94
C SER A 29 21.54 0.69 -28.39
N ASP A 30 22.05 1.58 -29.24
CA ASP A 30 22.11 3.02 -29.02
C ASP A 30 21.00 3.68 -29.85
N GLU A 31 20.46 4.74 -29.29
CA GLU A 31 19.21 5.41 -29.63
C GLU A 31 19.49 6.48 -30.70
N GLU A 32 18.75 6.60 -31.81
CA GLU A 32 18.49 7.90 -32.49
C GLU A 32 17.18 7.87 -33.32
N ASP A 33 16.45 8.99 -33.23
CA ASP A 33 15.20 9.31 -33.92
C ASP A 33 15.32 9.38 -35.45
N SER A 34 14.31 8.90 -36.19
CA SER A 34 14.03 9.32 -37.57
C SER A 34 12.58 9.05 -37.96
N ASP A 35 11.79 10.12 -38.15
CA ASP A 35 10.53 10.12 -38.90
C ASP A 35 10.77 9.66 -40.35
N PHE A 36 9.91 8.79 -40.92
CA PHE A 36 9.43 8.88 -42.32
C PHE A 36 8.31 7.86 -42.63
N SER A 37 7.09 8.42 -42.76
CA SER A 37 6.01 8.14 -43.72
C SER A 37 6.07 6.92 -44.68
N SER A 38 4.99 6.11 -44.59
CA SER A 38 4.16 5.52 -45.67
C SER A 38 4.78 4.58 -46.73
N GLU A 39 4.28 3.34 -46.86
CA GLU A 39 3.25 2.90 -47.85
C GLU A 39 3.19 1.36 -47.97
N GLN A 40 2.03 0.89 -48.43
CA GLN A 40 1.59 -0.49 -48.53
C GLN A 40 2.41 -1.32 -49.54
N SER A 41 2.57 -2.61 -49.29
CA SER A 41 2.62 -3.61 -50.37
C SER A 41 2.15 -4.98 -49.87
N ASP A 42 1.02 -5.37 -50.42
CA ASP A 42 0.44 -6.71 -50.43
C ASP A 42 1.19 -7.57 -51.46
N SER A 43 1.51 -8.81 -51.12
CA SER A 43 1.94 -9.83 -52.09
C SER A 43 1.65 -11.21 -51.51
N SER A 44 0.46 -11.71 -51.84
CA SER A 44 0.15 -13.14 -51.98
C SER A 44 1.14 -13.83 -52.93
N ASP A 45 1.47 -15.10 -52.70
CA ASP A 45 1.15 -16.22 -53.61
C ASP A 45 1.81 -17.51 -53.08
N TYR A 46 1.13 -18.62 -53.29
CA TYR A 46 1.30 -19.93 -52.65
C TYR A 46 2.49 -20.68 -53.24
N GLU A 47 3.21 -21.47 -52.43
CA GLU A 47 3.67 -22.78 -52.91
C GLU A 47 3.66 -23.79 -51.77
N GLU A 48 2.91 -24.85 -52.04
CA GLU A 48 2.68 -26.04 -51.24
C GLU A 48 3.79 -27.02 -51.58
N ASP A 49 4.65 -27.36 -50.63
CA ASP A 49 5.42 -28.60 -50.74
C ASP A 49 5.58 -29.27 -49.37
N SER A 50 4.65 -30.18 -49.12
CA SER A 50 4.86 -31.39 -48.34
C SER A 50 4.39 -32.51 -49.27
N PRO A 51 5.09 -33.66 -49.42
CA PRO A 51 5.47 -34.53 -48.29
C PRO A 51 6.79 -35.32 -48.48
N HIS A 52 7.12 -36.16 -47.49
CA HIS A 52 7.99 -37.36 -47.50
C HIS A 52 9.33 -37.26 -46.73
N GLY A 53 9.39 -37.96 -45.60
CA GLY A 53 10.65 -38.19 -44.88
C GLY A 53 10.50 -38.86 -43.52
N VAL A 54 9.68 -39.91 -43.46
CA VAL A 54 9.41 -40.77 -42.29
C VAL A 54 10.68 -41.25 -41.57
N GLY A 55 10.94 -40.67 -40.40
CA GLY A 55 11.84 -41.17 -39.35
C GLY A 55 11.11 -41.20 -38.01
N PHE A 56 9.87 -41.70 -38.01
CA PHE A 56 9.09 -41.90 -36.80
C PHE A 56 9.46 -43.27 -36.23
N ASP A 57 10.27 -43.28 -35.17
CA ASP A 57 10.57 -44.49 -34.41
C ASP A 57 9.25 -45.02 -33.80
N GLU A 58 8.69 -46.00 -34.49
CA GLU A 58 7.36 -46.60 -34.30
C GLU A 58 7.36 -47.58 -33.12
N SER A 59 8.05 -47.26 -32.03
CA SER A 59 8.26 -48.21 -30.93
C SER A 59 7.48 -47.88 -29.66
N ASN A 60 6.78 -46.74 -29.56
CA ASN A 60 6.06 -46.34 -28.32
C ASN A 60 4.57 -46.02 -28.46
N ASN A 61 3.96 -46.28 -29.63
CA ASN A 61 2.54 -45.95 -29.87
C ASN A 61 1.53 -47.04 -29.43
N LEU A 62 1.97 -48.20 -28.92
CA LEU A 62 1.06 -49.30 -28.56
C LEU A 62 0.34 -49.18 -27.21
N LYS A 63 0.26 -47.99 -26.61
CA LYS A 63 -0.69 -47.76 -25.50
C LYS A 63 -1.63 -46.59 -25.80
N ARG A 64 -2.31 -46.66 -26.95
CA ARG A 64 -3.48 -45.83 -27.24
C ARG A 64 -4.71 -46.43 -26.54
N GLY A 65 -4.75 -46.26 -25.23
CA GLY A 65 -5.99 -46.20 -24.45
C GLY A 65 -6.11 -44.81 -23.86
N VAL A 66 -7.27 -44.42 -23.35
CA VAL A 66 -7.37 -43.30 -22.41
C VAL A 66 -6.48 -43.66 -21.22
N ARG A 67 -5.22 -43.18 -21.23
CA ARG A 67 -4.24 -43.43 -20.19
C ARG A 67 -4.70 -42.62 -18.97
N ASN A 68 -5.43 -43.28 -18.07
CA ASN A 68 -5.78 -42.74 -16.76
C ASN A 68 -4.59 -42.76 -15.78
N ASP A 69 -3.42 -43.26 -16.22
CA ASP A 69 -2.25 -43.48 -15.38
C ASP A 69 -1.27 -42.29 -15.38
N THR A 70 -1.62 -41.17 -16.02
CA THR A 70 -0.89 -39.92 -15.77
C THR A 70 -1.35 -39.42 -14.42
N VAL A 71 -0.57 -39.71 -13.38
CA VAL A 71 -0.69 -39.07 -12.07
C VAL A 71 -0.81 -37.57 -12.33
N VAL A 72 -1.92 -36.96 -11.92
CA VAL A 72 -2.20 -35.55 -12.17
C VAL A 72 -1.04 -34.74 -11.60
N PHE A 73 -0.18 -34.23 -12.48
CA PHE A 73 1.08 -33.62 -12.07
C PHE A 73 0.84 -32.23 -11.49
N ALA A 74 -0.12 -31.50 -12.04
CA ALA A 74 -0.47 -30.17 -11.59
C ALA A 74 -1.95 -29.87 -11.79
N LYS A 75 -2.49 -28.90 -11.03
CA LYS A 75 -3.92 -28.57 -11.02
C LYS A 75 -4.46 -28.10 -12.38
N TRP A 76 -3.61 -27.54 -13.24
CA TRP A 76 -3.97 -27.14 -14.61
C TRP A 76 -4.17 -28.35 -15.54
N GLU A 77 -3.59 -29.52 -15.23
CA GLU A 77 -3.78 -30.75 -16.01
C GLU A 77 -5.19 -31.33 -15.88
N ASN A 78 -5.93 -30.96 -14.83
CA ASN A 78 -7.34 -31.32 -14.71
C ASN A 78 -8.20 -30.82 -15.87
N HIS A 79 -7.73 -29.79 -16.58
CA HIS A 79 -8.42 -29.17 -17.71
C HIS A 79 -7.74 -29.45 -19.05
N THR A 80 -6.71 -30.29 -19.09
CA THR A 80 -6.01 -30.68 -20.33
C THR A 80 -5.82 -32.19 -20.39
N ARG A 81 -5.50 -32.73 -21.57
CA ARG A 81 -5.31 -34.19 -21.77
C ARG A 81 -3.90 -34.67 -21.38
N GLY A 82 -3.25 -34.03 -20.39
CA GLY A 82 -1.89 -34.35 -19.97
C GLY A 82 -0.83 -34.16 -21.07
N ILE A 83 -1.07 -33.26 -22.04
CA ILE A 83 -0.15 -33.04 -23.17
C ILE A 83 1.16 -32.44 -22.67
N ALA A 84 1.09 -31.48 -21.75
CA ALA A 84 2.28 -30.84 -21.21
C ALA A 84 3.03 -31.73 -20.20
N SER A 85 2.36 -32.55 -19.37
CA SER A 85 3.05 -33.59 -18.58
C SER A 85 3.78 -34.58 -19.48
N LYS A 86 3.14 -35.02 -20.58
CA LYS A 86 3.79 -35.89 -21.56
C LYS A 86 5.02 -35.23 -22.19
N MET A 87 4.94 -33.94 -22.54
CA MET A 87 6.08 -33.20 -23.09
C MET A 87 7.21 -33.07 -22.06
N MET A 88 6.91 -32.74 -20.80
CA MET A 88 7.89 -32.65 -19.73
C MET A 88 8.60 -33.99 -19.49
N ALA A 89 7.85 -35.10 -19.42
CA ALA A 89 8.41 -36.43 -19.26
C ALA A 89 9.34 -36.81 -20.42
N ASN A 90 8.94 -36.49 -21.66
CA ASN A 90 9.78 -36.71 -22.85
C ASN A 90 11.07 -35.87 -22.83
N MET A 91 11.05 -34.70 -22.18
CA MET A 91 12.22 -33.84 -21.98
C MET A 91 13.09 -34.27 -20.78
N GLY A 92 12.78 -35.42 -20.16
CA GLY A 92 13.56 -35.96 -19.03
C GLY A 92 13.13 -35.47 -17.66
N TYR A 93 11.98 -34.80 -17.55
CA TYR A 93 11.43 -34.42 -16.25
C TYR A 93 11.02 -35.67 -15.45
N ARG A 94 11.37 -35.70 -14.16
CA ARG A 94 11.04 -36.78 -13.23
C ARG A 94 10.13 -36.24 -12.14
N GLU A 95 9.02 -36.92 -11.89
CA GLU A 95 8.06 -36.57 -10.84
C GLU A 95 8.77 -36.44 -9.48
N GLY A 96 8.54 -35.33 -8.78
CA GLY A 96 9.15 -35.05 -7.48
C GLY A 96 10.55 -34.43 -7.52
N MET A 97 11.11 -34.14 -8.70
CA MET A 97 12.33 -33.35 -8.85
C MET A 97 12.02 -31.96 -9.40
N GLY A 98 12.82 -30.97 -9.00
CA GLY A 98 12.75 -29.63 -9.55
C GLY A 98 13.20 -29.60 -11.01
N LEU A 99 12.90 -28.53 -11.72
CA LEU A 99 13.52 -28.28 -13.03
C LEU A 99 14.96 -27.78 -12.86
N GLY A 100 15.82 -28.01 -13.84
CA GLY A 100 17.24 -27.57 -13.83
C GLY A 100 18.23 -28.73 -13.92
N ALA A 101 19.51 -28.41 -14.16
CA ALA A 101 20.56 -29.40 -14.45
C ALA A 101 20.73 -30.49 -13.38
N SER A 102 20.54 -30.18 -12.10
CA SER A 102 20.57 -31.13 -10.98
C SER A 102 19.21 -31.30 -10.31
N GLY A 103 18.14 -30.77 -10.91
CA GLY A 103 16.80 -30.76 -10.34
C GLY A 103 16.62 -29.80 -9.16
N GLN A 104 17.41 -28.72 -9.13
CA GLN A 104 17.44 -27.72 -8.06
C GLN A 104 16.24 -26.75 -8.04
N GLY A 105 15.38 -26.79 -9.04
CA GLY A 105 14.21 -25.92 -9.16
C GLY A 105 13.18 -26.15 -8.06
N ILE A 106 12.34 -25.15 -7.85
CA ILE A 106 11.26 -25.22 -6.86
C ILE A 106 10.19 -26.21 -7.37
N LEU A 107 9.82 -27.18 -6.53
CA LEU A 107 8.76 -28.16 -6.81
C LEU A 107 7.37 -27.53 -6.76
N ASP A 108 7.10 -26.83 -5.66
CA ASP A 108 5.80 -26.24 -5.40
C ASP A 108 5.73 -24.83 -6.00
N PRO A 109 4.62 -24.46 -6.67
CA PRO A 109 4.48 -23.13 -7.22
C PRO A 109 4.51 -22.07 -6.11
N VAL A 110 5.16 -20.93 -6.41
CA VAL A 110 5.24 -19.81 -5.48
C VAL A 110 3.84 -19.21 -5.27
N ALA A 111 3.35 -19.28 -4.03
CA ALA A 111 2.06 -18.70 -3.68
C ALA A 111 2.16 -17.17 -3.52
N VAL A 112 1.42 -16.43 -4.35
CA VAL A 112 1.35 -14.97 -4.29
C VAL A 112 0.13 -14.53 -3.49
N LYS A 113 0.32 -13.66 -2.48
CA LYS A 113 -0.75 -13.04 -1.71
C LYS A 113 -1.04 -11.64 -2.26
N VAL A 114 -2.18 -11.47 -2.92
CA VAL A 114 -2.63 -10.16 -3.41
C VAL A 114 -3.22 -9.36 -2.24
N LEU A 115 -2.72 -8.14 -2.04
CA LEU A 115 -3.24 -7.22 -1.02
C LEU A 115 -4.44 -6.45 -1.55
N PRO A 116 -5.44 -6.14 -0.70
CA PRO A 116 -6.52 -5.24 -1.07
C PRO A 116 -5.99 -3.86 -1.50
N PRO A 117 -6.67 -3.19 -2.44
CA PRO A 117 -6.27 -1.85 -2.88
C PRO A 117 -6.26 -0.89 -1.69
N LYS A 118 -5.31 0.06 -1.69
CA LYS A 118 -5.12 1.10 -0.64
C LYS A 118 -4.69 0.57 0.74
N GLN A 119 -4.19 -0.66 0.85
CA GLN A 119 -3.55 -1.13 2.08
C GLN A 119 -2.02 -1.01 1.99
N SER A 120 -1.39 -0.61 3.10
CA SER A 120 0.06 -0.55 3.22
C SER A 120 0.66 -1.95 3.43
N LEU A 121 1.96 -2.08 3.13
CA LEU A 121 2.72 -3.30 3.42
C LEU A 121 2.74 -3.60 4.93
N ASP A 122 2.72 -2.57 5.77
CA ASP A 122 2.70 -2.72 7.23
C ASP A 122 1.48 -3.51 7.71
N HIS A 123 0.30 -3.25 7.13
CA HIS A 123 -0.93 -3.99 7.44
C HIS A 123 -0.83 -5.46 6.99
N ALA A 124 -0.13 -5.75 5.90
CA ALA A 124 0.11 -7.12 5.46
C ALA A 124 1.00 -7.91 6.43
N VAL A 125 2.03 -7.24 6.99
CA VAL A 125 2.93 -7.83 7.98
C VAL A 125 2.20 -8.11 9.29
N GLU A 126 1.37 -7.18 9.77
CA GLU A 126 0.57 -7.36 10.99
C GLU A 126 -0.45 -8.51 10.86
N LEU A 127 -1.08 -8.65 9.68
CA LEU A 127 -1.95 -9.78 9.38
C LEU A 127 -1.20 -11.12 9.39
N HIS A 128 0.08 -11.16 9.02
CA HIS A 128 0.89 -12.37 9.08
C HIS A 128 1.21 -12.76 10.53
N GLN A 129 1.71 -11.81 11.31
CA GLN A 129 2.07 -12.01 12.72
C GLN A 129 0.85 -12.42 13.56
N SER A 130 -0.30 -11.79 13.32
CA SER A 130 -1.54 -12.10 14.03
C SER A 130 -2.15 -13.46 13.64
N LYS A 131 -1.88 -13.98 12.44
CA LYS A 131 -2.29 -15.33 12.01
C LYS A 131 -1.40 -16.41 12.60
N GLU A 132 -0.08 -16.23 12.54
CA GLU A 132 0.89 -17.18 13.15
C GLU A 132 0.63 -17.38 14.65
N GLY A 133 0.36 -16.29 15.39
CA GLY A 133 0.04 -16.37 16.83
C GLY A 133 -1.34 -16.97 17.16
N LYS A 134 -2.27 -17.04 16.20
CA LYS A 134 -3.61 -17.62 16.39
C LYS A 134 -3.65 -19.11 16.09
N ASP A 135 -2.92 -19.57 15.07
CA ASP A 135 -2.91 -20.99 14.68
C ASP A 135 -2.26 -21.89 15.74
N GLU A 136 -1.20 -21.42 16.42
CA GLU A 136 -0.63 -22.13 17.57
C GLU A 136 -1.60 -22.25 18.76
N LYS A 137 -2.38 -21.20 19.02
CA LYS A 137 -3.34 -21.16 20.14
C LYS A 137 -4.61 -21.96 19.88
N GLN A 138 -4.97 -22.17 18.60
CA GLN A 138 -6.12 -22.97 18.15
C GLN A 138 -5.80 -24.47 18.19
N ARG A 139 -4.59 -24.90 17.81
CA ARG A 139 -4.20 -26.32 17.78
C ARG A 139 -4.22 -27.01 19.15
N LYS A 140 -4.03 -26.29 20.25
CA LYS A 140 -4.02 -26.85 21.63
C LYS A 140 -5.37 -26.82 22.38
N LYS A 141 -6.49 -26.42 21.75
CA LYS A 141 -7.77 -26.26 22.47
C LYS A 141 -8.92 -27.08 21.88
N ARG A 142 -8.73 -28.40 21.84
CA ARG A 142 -9.83 -29.38 21.73
C ARG A 142 -10.11 -30.04 23.09
N SER A 143 -10.30 -29.24 24.14
CA SER A 143 -10.93 -29.74 25.38
C SER A 143 -12.41 -29.39 25.34
N ARG A 144 -13.22 -30.43 25.14
CA ARG A 144 -14.67 -30.39 24.90
C ARG A 144 -15.43 -30.24 26.22
N GLY A 145 -15.15 -29.19 26.97
CA GLY A 145 -15.81 -28.97 28.27
C GLY A 145 -15.27 -27.75 29.00
N GLY A 146 -15.66 -26.55 28.57
CA GLY A 146 -15.21 -25.33 29.24
C GLY A 146 -15.34 -24.04 28.44
N ARG A 147 -15.74 -24.14 27.16
CA ARG A 147 -15.91 -22.99 26.24
C ARG A 147 -16.72 -21.86 26.88
N ARG A 148 -17.88 -22.16 27.46
CA ARG A 148 -18.77 -21.16 28.09
C ARG A 148 -18.15 -20.47 29.32
N LYS A 149 -17.38 -21.21 30.15
CA LYS A 149 -16.69 -20.65 31.34
C LYS A 149 -15.48 -19.80 30.92
N ARG A 150 -14.78 -20.20 29.86
CA ARG A 150 -13.64 -19.47 29.30
C ARG A 150 -14.10 -18.20 28.59
N GLU A 151 -15.12 -18.29 27.74
CA GLU A 151 -15.73 -17.13 27.07
C GLU A 151 -16.27 -16.12 28.08
N LYS A 152 -16.92 -16.56 29.16
CA LYS A 152 -17.35 -15.66 30.25
C LYS A 152 -16.16 -14.93 30.88
N LYS A 153 -15.07 -15.64 31.20
CA LYS A 153 -13.84 -15.02 31.75
C LYS A 153 -13.16 -14.07 30.77
N PHE A 154 -13.11 -14.40 29.49
CA PHE A 154 -12.53 -13.52 28.47
C PHE A 154 -13.40 -12.28 28.25
N ALA A 155 -14.72 -12.43 28.22
CA ALA A 155 -15.65 -11.31 28.09
C ALA A 155 -15.56 -10.37 29.31
N GLU A 156 -15.44 -10.94 30.52
CA GLU A 156 -15.27 -10.18 31.76
C GLU A 156 -13.90 -9.48 31.81
N ALA A 157 -12.82 -10.12 31.34
CA ALA A 157 -11.51 -9.47 31.22
C ALA A 157 -11.50 -8.36 30.15
N VAL A 158 -12.20 -8.54 29.04
CA VAL A 158 -12.35 -7.50 28.00
C VAL A 158 -13.21 -6.33 28.50
N ARG A 159 -14.27 -6.61 29.28
CA ARG A 159 -15.06 -5.56 29.93
C ARG A 159 -14.25 -4.83 30.99
N ALA A 160 -13.57 -5.54 31.89
CA ALA A 160 -12.70 -4.93 32.89
C ALA A 160 -11.58 -4.08 32.26
N ALA A 161 -10.99 -4.52 31.14
CA ALA A 161 -10.00 -3.71 30.42
C ALA A 161 -10.61 -2.44 29.80
N ARG A 162 -11.85 -2.50 29.31
CA ARG A 162 -12.59 -1.32 28.83
C ARG A 162 -13.02 -0.41 29.99
N ASP A 163 -13.50 -0.96 31.10
CA ASP A 163 -13.90 -0.20 32.28
C ASP A 163 -12.67 0.49 32.92
N GLU A 164 -11.50 -0.16 32.92
CA GLU A 164 -10.22 0.45 33.31
C GLU A 164 -9.80 1.55 32.33
N GLU A 165 -9.95 1.35 31.02
CA GLU A 165 -9.68 2.36 29.99
C GLU A 165 -10.65 3.55 30.06
N GLU A 166 -11.93 3.31 30.37
CA GLU A 166 -12.97 4.31 30.60
C GLU A 166 -12.81 5.05 31.95
N SER A 167 -12.20 4.40 32.95
CA SER A 167 -11.85 5.01 34.24
C SER A 167 -10.57 5.84 34.19
N ARG A 168 -9.71 5.62 33.18
CA ARG A 168 -8.59 6.52 32.93
C ARG A 168 -9.16 7.87 32.51
N PRO A 169 -8.65 8.97 33.06
CA PRO A 169 -9.12 10.29 32.69
C PRO A 169 -8.80 10.56 31.19
N ASP A 170 -9.78 10.27 30.33
CA ASP A 170 -9.75 10.56 28.91
C ASP A 170 -9.86 12.07 28.66
N VAL A 171 -9.34 12.56 27.54
CA VAL A 171 -9.37 13.98 27.14
C VAL A 171 -10.81 14.52 27.17
N PHE A 172 -11.80 13.69 26.83
CA PHE A 172 -13.21 14.06 26.92
C PHE A 172 -13.76 14.07 28.35
N SER A 173 -13.28 13.22 29.24
CA SER A 173 -13.60 13.31 30.68
C SER A 173 -13.06 14.60 31.29
N LEU A 174 -11.88 15.04 30.85
CA LEU A 174 -11.28 16.32 31.23
C LEU A 174 -12.14 17.49 30.75
N ILE A 175 -12.57 17.49 29.49
CA ILE A 175 -13.44 18.51 28.92
C ILE A 175 -14.79 18.55 29.65
N ASN A 176 -15.40 17.39 29.89
CA ASN A 176 -16.70 17.29 30.54
C ASN A 176 -16.65 17.72 32.00
N ASN A 177 -15.56 17.43 32.72
CA ASN A 177 -15.38 17.85 34.11
C ASN A 177 -14.94 19.31 34.21
N GLN A 178 -13.98 19.75 33.39
CA GLN A 178 -13.45 21.12 33.46
C GLN A 178 -14.44 22.16 32.94
N LEU A 179 -15.20 21.88 31.87
CA LEU A 179 -16.22 22.83 31.38
C LEU A 179 -17.44 22.89 32.32
N ARG A 180 -17.77 21.79 33.00
CA ARG A 180 -18.85 21.77 33.99
C ARG A 180 -18.47 22.52 35.25
N VAL A 181 -17.23 22.37 35.73
CA VAL A 181 -16.70 23.18 36.85
C VAL A 181 -16.59 24.65 36.45
N HIS A 182 -16.22 24.97 35.21
CA HIS A 182 -16.18 26.35 34.73
C HIS A 182 -17.58 26.97 34.57
N HIS A 183 -18.63 26.18 34.35
CA HIS A 183 -20.02 26.65 34.34
C HIS A 183 -20.58 26.85 35.76
N GLU A 184 -20.21 25.99 36.72
CA GLU A 184 -20.57 26.16 38.14
C GLU A 184 -19.87 27.39 38.77
N THR A 185 -18.60 27.68 38.44
CA THR A 185 -17.91 28.87 38.95
C THR A 185 -18.41 30.19 38.36
N ILE A 186 -19.11 30.16 37.22
CA ILE A 186 -19.73 31.35 36.62
C ILE A 186 -21.11 31.63 37.23
N ASN A 187 -21.81 30.63 37.79
CA ASN A 187 -23.19 30.76 38.28
C ASN A 187 -23.41 30.50 39.77
N GLY A 188 -22.37 30.23 40.59
CA GLY A 188 -22.56 30.20 42.04
C GLY A 188 -21.32 29.84 42.86
N SER A 189 -20.84 30.82 43.64
CA SER A 189 -19.94 30.70 44.79
C SER A 189 -18.54 30.11 44.55
N SER A 190 -17.52 30.96 44.80
CA SER A 190 -16.10 30.61 44.79
C SER A 190 -15.72 29.65 45.93
N PRO A 191 -14.62 28.88 45.74
CA PRO A 191 -13.51 29.05 46.65
C PRO A 191 -12.17 29.25 45.92
N LYS A 192 -11.33 30.06 46.56
CA LYS A 192 -10.00 30.50 46.12
C LYS A 192 -9.03 29.33 46.00
N MET A 193 -8.34 29.18 44.85
CA MET A 193 -7.00 28.61 44.81
C MET A 193 -6.07 29.37 43.85
N GLN A 194 -5.08 29.99 44.49
CA GLN A 194 -3.75 30.44 44.07
C GLN A 194 -3.41 30.42 42.56
N GLN A 195 -3.21 31.63 42.02
CA GLN A 195 -2.59 31.85 40.72
C GLN A 195 -1.07 31.69 40.81
N HIS A 196 -0.53 30.76 40.02
CA HIS A 196 0.86 30.81 39.58
C HIS A 196 0.91 31.72 38.33
N LYS A 197 1.54 32.90 38.44
CA LYS A 197 1.78 33.80 37.30
C LYS A 197 2.79 33.14 36.34
N GLY A 198 2.29 32.50 35.29
CA GLY A 198 3.06 32.21 34.08
C GLY A 198 2.71 33.25 33.02
N SER A 199 3.71 34.01 32.58
CA SER A 199 3.57 35.00 31.51
C SER A 199 2.94 34.39 30.26
N VAL A 200 1.93 35.08 29.72
CA VAL A 200 1.32 34.80 28.42
C VAL A 200 2.40 34.97 27.36
N LYS A 201 3.10 33.89 27.02
CA LYS A 201 3.94 33.84 25.83
C LYS A 201 2.99 33.86 24.65
N GLU A 202 2.96 34.97 23.91
CA GLU A 202 2.43 35.02 22.56
C GLU A 202 2.89 33.76 21.82
N LYS A 203 1.93 32.95 21.36
CA LYS A 203 2.24 31.74 20.58
C LYS A 203 2.99 32.21 19.34
N LYS A 204 4.30 32.00 19.32
CA LYS A 204 5.15 32.38 18.19
C LYS A 204 4.70 31.56 16.99
N ILE A 205 3.95 32.18 16.08
CA ILE A 205 3.55 31.55 14.83
C ILE A 205 4.83 31.22 14.06
N SER A 206 5.04 29.94 13.82
CA SER A 206 6.20 29.42 13.12
C SER A 206 5.91 29.30 11.62
N ARG A 207 6.96 29.25 10.79
CA ARG A 207 6.81 29.02 9.34
C ARG A 207 6.09 27.71 9.02
N ARG A 208 6.12 26.73 9.93
CA ARG A 208 5.37 25.46 9.79
C ARG A 208 3.86 25.67 9.95
N ASP A 209 3.45 26.59 10.81
CA ASP A 209 2.04 26.90 11.04
C ASP A 209 1.42 27.60 9.81
N LEU A 210 2.21 28.38 9.06
CA LEU A 210 1.77 28.94 7.77
C LEU A 210 1.39 27.85 6.76
N VAL A 211 2.21 26.79 6.67
CA VAL A 211 1.93 25.65 5.78
C VAL A 211 0.66 24.92 6.19
N ALA A 212 0.41 24.78 7.50
CA ALA A 212 -0.83 24.18 7.99
C ALA A 212 -2.07 25.00 7.56
N TYR A 213 -2.01 26.34 7.67
CA TYR A 213 -3.09 27.20 7.17
C TYR A 213 -3.28 27.08 5.65
N ASP A 214 -2.19 26.96 4.88
CA ASP A 214 -2.27 26.77 3.43
C ASP A 214 -2.98 25.46 3.06
N ASP A 215 -2.68 24.37 3.76
CA ASP A 215 -3.33 23.08 3.55
C ASP A 215 -4.81 23.10 3.95
N GLU A 216 -5.16 23.76 5.06
CA GLU A 216 -6.56 23.99 5.46
C GLU A 216 -7.34 24.79 4.39
N ILE A 217 -6.73 25.82 3.81
CA ILE A 217 -7.34 26.61 2.72
C ILE A 217 -7.55 25.74 1.48
N LYS A 218 -6.58 24.91 1.09
CA LYS A 218 -6.73 23.99 -0.05
C LYS A 218 -7.89 23.02 0.17
N ASP A 219 -7.98 22.42 1.36
CA ASP A 219 -9.07 21.50 1.71
C ASP A 219 -10.44 22.18 1.68
N LEU A 220 -10.54 23.42 2.18
CA LEU A 220 -11.76 24.21 2.13
C LEU A 220 -12.14 24.56 0.70
N ARG A 221 -11.18 24.92 -0.16
CA ARG A 221 -11.42 25.19 -1.60
C ARG A 221 -11.98 23.96 -2.32
N VAL A 222 -11.38 22.79 -2.12
CA VAL A 222 -11.89 21.53 -2.69
C VAL A 222 -13.31 21.24 -2.21
N ARG A 223 -13.59 21.48 -0.92
CA ARG A 223 -14.94 21.30 -0.34
C ARG A 223 -15.96 22.27 -0.94
N VAL A 224 -15.59 23.53 -1.18
CA VAL A 224 -16.44 24.52 -1.86
C VAL A 224 -16.81 24.06 -3.27
N VAL A 225 -15.83 23.62 -4.08
CA VAL A 225 -16.08 23.12 -5.44
C VAL A 225 -17.04 21.93 -5.43
N LYS A 226 -16.84 20.99 -4.51
CA LYS A 226 -17.73 19.82 -4.36
C LYS A 226 -19.15 20.22 -3.97
N LEU A 227 -19.31 21.18 -3.06
CA LEU A 227 -20.62 21.67 -2.63
C LEU A 227 -21.31 22.48 -3.73
N GLU A 228 -20.58 23.28 -4.49
CA GLU A 228 -21.09 23.98 -5.68
C GLU A 228 -21.62 23.00 -6.72
N GLU A 229 -20.88 21.92 -6.97
CA GLU A 229 -21.30 20.86 -7.87
C GLU A 229 -22.55 20.13 -7.36
N MET A 230 -22.63 19.85 -6.05
CA MET A 230 -23.84 19.28 -5.42
C MET A 230 -25.06 20.20 -5.54
N VAL A 231 -24.88 21.50 -5.32
CA VAL A 231 -25.92 22.52 -5.50
C VAL A 231 -26.38 22.55 -6.97
N ASN A 232 -25.44 22.42 -7.91
CA ASN A 232 -25.76 22.43 -9.33
C ASN A 232 -26.52 21.20 -9.81
N ARG A 233 -26.21 20.01 -9.27
CA ARG A 233 -26.91 18.75 -9.58
C ARG A 233 -28.31 18.71 -8.98
N ASN A 234 -28.47 19.24 -7.77
CA ASN A 234 -29.70 19.09 -6.99
C ASN A 234 -30.66 20.28 -7.12
N LYS A 235 -30.59 21.09 -8.20
CA LYS A 235 -31.46 22.27 -8.42
C LYS A 235 -32.96 21.93 -8.37
N ASN A 236 -33.33 20.72 -8.75
CA ASN A 236 -34.72 20.28 -8.81
C ASN A 236 -35.25 19.80 -7.45
N GLU A 237 -34.37 19.42 -6.52
CA GLU A 237 -34.72 18.93 -5.19
C GLU A 237 -34.57 20.03 -4.15
N LYS A 238 -35.64 20.77 -3.88
CA LYS A 238 -35.62 21.99 -3.04
C LYS A 238 -34.98 21.79 -1.65
N ALA A 239 -35.29 20.70 -0.96
CA ALA A 239 -34.78 20.44 0.39
C ALA A 239 -33.25 20.15 0.38
N VAL A 240 -32.78 19.38 -0.59
CA VAL A 240 -31.36 19.03 -0.74
C VAL A 240 -30.57 20.23 -1.23
N PHE A 241 -31.13 20.99 -2.18
CA PHE A 241 -30.56 22.25 -2.66
C PHE A 241 -30.36 23.26 -1.54
N GLU A 242 -31.38 23.47 -0.70
CA GLU A 242 -31.30 24.41 0.42
C GLU A 242 -30.25 23.96 1.46
N ALA A 243 -30.22 22.67 1.81
CA ALA A 243 -29.22 22.14 2.72
C ALA A 243 -27.79 22.26 2.16
N ALA A 244 -27.60 21.94 0.87
CA ALA A 244 -26.32 22.06 0.19
C ALA A 244 -25.88 23.53 0.08
N MET A 245 -26.80 24.45 -0.19
CA MET A 245 -26.53 25.89 -0.26
C MET A 245 -26.13 26.47 1.10
N ARG A 246 -26.79 26.06 2.19
CA ARG A 246 -26.39 26.46 3.55
C ARG A 246 -24.96 26.00 3.86
N LYS A 247 -24.64 24.73 3.62
CA LYS A 247 -23.29 24.18 3.81
C LYS A 247 -22.26 24.89 2.93
N LEU A 248 -22.60 25.18 1.68
CA LEU A 248 -21.74 25.94 0.77
C LEU A 248 -21.41 27.32 1.35
N ASN A 249 -22.42 28.06 1.82
CA ASN A 249 -22.22 29.37 2.43
C ASN A 249 -21.39 29.29 3.73
N GLU A 250 -21.62 28.28 4.57
CA GLU A 250 -20.79 28.02 5.77
C GLU A 250 -19.33 27.75 5.40
N THR A 251 -19.08 26.89 4.41
CA THR A 251 -17.72 26.58 3.96
C THR A 251 -17.02 27.77 3.30
N ARG A 252 -17.74 28.61 2.54
CA ARG A 252 -17.18 29.87 2.00
C ARG A 252 -16.82 30.85 3.12
N LYS A 253 -17.64 30.96 4.17
CA LYS A 253 -17.32 31.76 5.36
C LYS A 253 -16.09 31.21 6.09
N ALA A 254 -16.00 29.90 6.27
CA ALA A 254 -14.85 29.26 6.88
C ALA A 254 -13.57 29.45 6.07
N LEU A 255 -13.67 29.38 4.73
CA LEU A 255 -12.56 29.69 3.81
C LEU A 255 -12.09 31.12 4.01
N ALA A 256 -13.00 32.10 4.02
CA ALA A 256 -12.64 33.49 4.23
C ALA A 256 -11.98 33.74 5.62
N GLN A 257 -12.44 33.03 6.66
CA GLN A 257 -11.83 33.08 7.99
C GLN A 257 -10.43 32.46 8.00
N ALA A 258 -10.23 31.32 7.34
CA ALA A 258 -8.92 30.68 7.22
C ALA A 258 -7.94 31.55 6.42
N GLU A 259 -8.37 32.15 5.30
CA GLU A 259 -7.57 33.11 4.53
C GLU A 259 -7.22 34.35 5.36
N ALA A 260 -8.15 34.88 6.17
CA ALA A 260 -7.86 36.00 7.07
C ALA A 260 -6.87 35.62 8.19
N ALA A 261 -6.97 34.39 8.74
CA ALA A 261 -6.05 33.87 9.73
C ALA A 261 -4.64 33.67 9.13
N GLN A 262 -4.56 33.11 7.93
CA GLN A 262 -3.32 32.95 7.16
C GLN A 262 -2.68 34.31 6.84
N ALA A 263 -3.48 35.30 6.40
CA ALA A 263 -2.98 36.65 6.12
C ALA A 263 -2.44 37.32 7.39
N SER A 264 -3.15 37.19 8.51
CA SER A 264 -2.73 37.73 9.82
C SER A 264 -1.45 37.06 10.31
N ALA A 265 -1.38 35.73 10.21
CA ALA A 265 -0.21 34.92 10.55
C ALA A 265 1.01 35.28 9.68
N SER A 266 0.81 35.42 8.37
CA SER A 266 1.87 35.77 7.42
C SER A 266 2.38 37.20 7.66
N HIS A 267 1.48 38.14 7.94
CA HIS A 267 1.83 39.50 8.34
C HIS A 267 2.67 39.50 9.64
N GLU A 268 2.28 38.74 10.67
CA GLU A 268 3.02 38.63 11.93
C GLU A 268 4.42 38.01 11.75
N VAL A 269 4.54 36.95 10.95
CA VAL A 269 5.85 36.34 10.65
C VAL A 269 6.73 37.33 9.90
N SER A 270 6.19 38.03 8.90
CA SER A 270 6.94 39.00 8.10
C SER A 270 7.37 40.24 8.92
N SER A 271 6.53 40.72 9.84
CA SER A 271 6.84 41.87 10.70
C SER A 271 7.95 41.52 11.68
N ARG A 272 7.88 40.34 12.31
CA ARG A 272 8.94 39.82 13.19
C ARG A 272 10.25 39.60 12.45
N GLU A 273 10.20 39.17 11.20
CA GLU A 273 11.41 39.03 10.38
C GLU A 273 12.06 40.38 10.05
N LYS A 274 11.25 41.42 9.77
CA LYS A 274 11.74 42.79 9.56
C LYS A 274 12.35 43.36 10.84
N GLU A 275 11.70 43.20 11.99
CA GLU A 275 12.23 43.64 13.30
C GLU A 275 13.57 42.97 13.63
N LYS A 276 13.68 41.65 13.43
CA LYS A 276 14.94 40.91 13.60
C LYS A 276 16.03 41.36 12.63
N ARG A 277 15.70 41.89 11.44
CA ARG A 277 16.69 42.44 10.51
C ARG A 277 17.18 43.80 10.98
N TRP A 278 16.32 44.63 11.56
CA TRP A 278 16.72 45.92 12.13
C TRP A 278 17.56 45.77 13.40
N LEU A 279 17.28 44.77 14.24
CA LEU A 279 18.05 44.48 15.46
C LEU A 279 19.45 43.89 15.21
N LYS A 280 19.83 43.61 13.96
CA LYS A 280 21.15 43.04 13.59
C LYS A 280 22.19 44.11 13.24
N PHE A 281 21.80 45.38 13.23
CA PHE A 281 22.65 46.55 13.02
C PHE A 281 22.60 47.44 14.26
#